data_AF-Q983J3-F1
#
_entry.id   AF-Q983J3-F1
#
_cell.length_a   1.000
_cell.length_b   1.000
_cell.length_c   1.000
_cell.angle_alpha   90.00
_cell.angle_beta   90.00
_cell.angle_gamma   90.00
#
_symmetry.space_group_name_H-M   'P 1'
#
loop_
_entity.id
_entity.type
_entity.pdbx_description
1 polymer ?
#
loop_
_entity_poly.entity_id
_entity_poly.type
_entity_poly.pdbx_seq_one_letter_code
_entity_poly.pdbx_strand_id
1 'polypeptide(L)'
;MCWNSGRWSTPPGRRGWRRLSPCSARPAPAITGGASARRWSSTSKSASSMRAGLIFANWFWSAKFAEGHVLDQHGLKVTALRVHHPPVTDCFALRFDQGGKSVVFSADTAFFPPLADFAKDADILVHEAMLEEGIERLVARTGNGARLKEHLLASHSFAEEAGRIASEAGVKRLVLNHLIPADDPDIGEADWLAAVRKTWAGDLTIARDGLVVELSGAKAAQGEETA
;
A
#
# COMPACT_ATOMS: atom_id res chain seq x y z
N MET A 1 -5.04 2.42 2.94
CA MET A 1 -4.17 1.23 2.73
C MET A 1 -2.95 1.31 3.64
N CYS A 2 -3.04 0.85 4.90
CA CYS A 2 -1.86 0.78 5.76
C CYS A 2 -0.93 -0.40 5.39
N TRP A 3 0.30 -0.08 4.99
CA TRP A 3 1.38 -1.05 4.81
C TRP A 3 2.11 -1.22 6.14
N ASN A 4 1.79 -2.30 6.83
CA ASN A 4 2.46 -2.67 8.08
C ASN A 4 3.63 -3.62 7.81
N SER A 5 4.60 -3.72 8.73
CA SER A 5 5.74 -4.65 8.74
C SER A 5 5.35 -6.16 8.77
N GLY A 6 4.05 -6.45 8.68
CA GLY A 6 3.47 -7.79 8.61
C GLY A 6 3.79 -8.55 7.33
N ARG A 7 3.41 -9.82 7.28
CA ARG A 7 3.69 -10.74 6.16
C ARG A 7 2.81 -10.42 4.95
N TRP A 8 3.44 -10.02 3.84
CA TRP A 8 2.79 -9.80 2.54
C TRP A 8 3.15 -10.91 1.57
N SER A 9 2.21 -11.30 0.72
CA SER A 9 2.42 -12.33 -0.32
C SER A 9 1.78 -11.95 -1.63
N THR A 10 2.38 -12.36 -2.74
CA THR A 10 1.78 -12.37 -4.07
C THR A 10 1.19 -13.77 -4.33
N PRO A 11 -0.13 -13.92 -4.56
CA PRO A 11 -0.70 -15.20 -4.94
C PRO A 11 -0.20 -15.60 -6.34
N PRO A 12 -0.08 -16.91 -6.65
CA PRO A 12 0.29 -17.36 -7.98
C PRO A 12 -0.71 -16.82 -9.02
N GLY A 13 -0.21 -16.20 -10.09
CA GLY A 13 -1.02 -15.78 -11.23
C GLY A 13 -1.78 -14.45 -11.11
N ARG A 14 -1.54 -13.62 -10.07
CA ARG A 14 -2.12 -12.27 -9.98
C ARG A 14 -1.04 -11.19 -9.76
N ARG A 15 -1.19 -10.05 -10.42
CA ARG A 15 -0.40 -8.84 -10.16
C ARG A 15 -0.99 -8.14 -8.93
N GLY A 16 -0.41 -8.33 -7.74
CA GLY A 16 -0.81 -7.61 -6.52
C GLY A 16 -0.51 -8.37 -5.22
N TRP A 17 -0.21 -7.62 -4.15
CA TRP A 17 0.10 -8.13 -2.82
C TRP A 17 -1.16 -8.22 -1.94
N ARG A 18 -1.29 -9.27 -1.11
CA ARG A 18 -2.32 -9.37 -0.06
C ARG A 18 -1.68 -9.63 1.31
N ARG A 19 -2.26 -9.01 2.34
CA ARG A 19 -1.96 -9.25 3.76
C ARG A 19 -2.53 -10.62 4.17
N LEU A 20 -1.71 -11.46 4.79
CA LEU A 20 -2.18 -12.73 5.38
C LEU A 20 -2.69 -12.49 6.81
N SER A 21 -3.86 -13.06 7.15
CA SER A 21 -4.42 -13.01 8.51
C SER A 21 -3.50 -13.69 9.53
N PRO A 22 -3.44 -13.23 10.80
CA PRO A 22 -2.63 -13.87 11.82
C PRO A 22 -3.22 -15.24 12.16
N CYS A 23 -2.45 -16.29 11.90
CA CYS A 23 -2.75 -17.63 12.38
C CYS A 23 -2.42 -17.69 13.88
N SER A 24 -3.39 -18.05 14.73
CA SER A 24 -3.17 -18.22 16.16
C SER A 24 -2.12 -19.30 16.41
N ALA A 25 -0.93 -18.92 16.85
CA ALA A 25 0.14 -19.86 17.15
C ALA A 25 -0.18 -20.64 18.42
N ARG A 26 -0.36 -21.96 18.31
CA ARG A 26 -0.08 -22.88 19.43
C ARG A 26 1.43 -23.14 19.46
N PRO A 27 2.08 -23.18 20.64
CA PRO A 27 3.52 -23.41 20.70
C PRO A 27 3.83 -24.90 20.47
N ALA A 28 4.81 -25.18 19.61
CA ALA A 28 5.45 -26.48 19.45
C ALA A 28 6.80 -26.48 20.19
N PRO A 29 7.26 -27.63 20.73
CA PRO A 29 8.37 -27.68 21.67
C PRO A 29 9.73 -27.53 20.97
N ALA A 30 10.70 -27.04 21.75
CA ALA A 30 12.08 -26.83 21.33
C ALA A 30 12.78 -28.17 21.04
N ILE A 31 13.48 -28.25 19.91
CA ILE A 31 14.37 -29.36 19.57
C ILE A 31 15.79 -28.80 19.44
N THR A 32 16.68 -29.29 20.28
CA THR A 32 18.11 -28.99 20.30
C THR A 32 18.86 -29.87 19.27
N GLY A 33 19.84 -29.25 18.60
CA GLY A 33 21.11 -29.82 18.10
C GLY A 33 21.15 -31.17 17.35
N GLY A 34 21.73 -31.16 16.14
CA GLY A 34 22.40 -32.34 15.59
C GLY A 34 22.45 -32.38 14.07
N ALA A 35 23.54 -31.89 13.48
CA ALA A 35 23.87 -32.20 12.09
C ALA A 35 24.24 -33.69 11.97
N SER A 36 23.55 -34.44 11.11
CA SER A 36 24.08 -35.70 10.60
C SER A 36 23.77 -35.83 9.11
N ALA A 37 24.82 -35.78 8.30
CA ALA A 37 24.78 -36.18 6.90
C ALA A 37 24.74 -37.71 6.86
N ARG A 38 23.65 -38.30 6.37
CA ARG A 38 23.62 -39.72 6.01
C ARG A 38 23.68 -39.85 4.50
N ARG A 39 24.86 -40.25 4.03
CA ARG A 39 25.11 -40.83 2.71
C ARG A 39 24.35 -42.16 2.63
N TRP A 40 23.48 -42.29 1.63
CA TRP A 40 22.90 -43.57 1.24
C TRP A 40 23.49 -43.97 -0.10
N SER A 41 24.25 -45.06 -0.10
CA SER A 41 24.62 -45.82 -1.29
C SER A 41 23.53 -46.84 -1.58
N SER A 42 23.00 -46.86 -2.80
CA SER A 42 22.36 -48.06 -3.34
C SER A 42 23.07 -48.43 -4.64
N THR A 43 23.46 -49.70 -4.68
CA THR A 43 24.10 -50.39 -5.78
C THR A 43 23.11 -50.68 -6.93
N SER A 44 23.68 -50.78 -8.13
CA SER A 44 23.07 -50.96 -9.45
C SER A 44 22.05 -52.09 -9.59
N LYS A 45 21.00 -51.87 -10.41
CA LYS A 45 20.69 -52.67 -11.63
C LYS A 45 19.50 -52.11 -12.44
N SER A 46 19.71 -52.13 -13.76
CA SER A 46 18.78 -52.09 -14.92
C SER A 46 17.74 -50.97 -15.10
N ALA A 47 17.97 -50.23 -16.20
CA ALA A 47 17.04 -49.59 -17.14
C ALA A 47 15.53 -49.73 -16.89
N SER A 48 14.85 -48.59 -16.82
CA SER A 48 13.71 -48.18 -17.68
C SER A 48 13.17 -46.84 -17.19
N SER A 49 13.08 -45.86 -18.12
CA SER A 49 12.19 -44.68 -18.12
C SER A 49 11.49 -44.31 -16.80
N MET A 50 11.87 -43.19 -16.18
CA MET A 50 10.94 -42.36 -15.40
C MET A 50 11.44 -40.91 -15.32
N ARG A 51 10.60 -39.99 -15.79
CA ARG A 51 10.75 -38.53 -15.68
C ARG A 51 10.91 -38.14 -14.20
N ALA A 52 12.08 -37.65 -13.81
CA ALA A 52 12.25 -37.04 -12.50
C ALA A 52 11.74 -35.60 -12.56
N GLY A 53 10.59 -35.38 -11.92
CA GLY A 53 9.89 -34.11 -11.86
C GLY A 53 10.76 -32.97 -11.33
N LEU A 54 10.68 -31.84 -12.03
CA LEU A 54 11.08 -30.54 -11.51
C LEU A 54 10.25 -30.28 -10.25
N ILE A 55 10.85 -30.40 -9.08
CA ILE A 55 10.25 -29.89 -7.84
C ILE A 55 10.29 -28.36 -7.97
N PHE A 56 9.16 -27.77 -8.36
CA PHE A 56 8.92 -26.34 -8.17
C PHE A 56 8.92 -26.06 -6.67
N ALA A 57 10.08 -25.74 -6.11
CA ALA A 57 10.15 -25.10 -4.82
C ALA A 57 9.56 -23.70 -4.99
N ASN A 58 8.29 -23.51 -4.59
CA ASN A 58 7.73 -22.19 -4.39
C ASN A 58 8.52 -21.51 -3.27
N TRP A 59 9.43 -20.62 -3.64
CA TRP A 59 10.14 -19.77 -2.70
C TRP A 59 9.17 -18.73 -2.14
N PHE A 60 8.49 -19.09 -1.04
CA PHE A 60 7.77 -18.12 -0.23
C PHE A 60 8.80 -17.25 0.51
N TRP A 61 9.12 -16.10 -0.07
CA TRP A 61 9.90 -15.08 0.61
C TRP A 61 8.96 -14.13 1.37
N SER A 62 9.28 -13.88 2.64
CA SER A 62 8.61 -12.90 3.48
C SER A 62 9.69 -12.01 4.08
N ALA A 63 9.81 -10.79 3.57
CA ALA A 63 10.67 -9.78 4.17
C ALA A 63 9.83 -8.90 5.09
N LYS A 64 10.30 -8.72 6.34
CA LYS A 64 9.92 -7.56 7.14
C LYS A 64 10.77 -6.40 6.65
N PHE A 65 10.21 -5.20 6.60
CA PHE A 65 10.94 -3.99 6.29
C PHE A 65 10.70 -2.92 7.36
N ALA A 66 11.58 -1.93 7.38
CA ALA A 66 11.51 -0.76 8.23
C ALA A 66 11.68 0.49 7.35
N GLU A 67 11.67 1.65 7.98
CA GLU A 67 11.98 2.92 7.32
C GLU A 67 13.34 2.87 6.61
N GLY A 68 13.43 3.54 5.46
CA GLY A 68 14.62 3.58 4.61
C GLY A 68 14.53 2.61 3.43
N HIS A 69 15.65 1.96 3.10
CA HIS A 69 15.74 1.07 1.94
C HIS A 69 14.99 -0.25 2.17
N VAL A 70 14.11 -0.63 1.22
CA VAL A 70 13.34 -1.88 1.26
C VAL A 70 13.84 -2.88 0.20
N LEU A 71 14.01 -2.43 -1.03
CA LEU A 71 14.38 -3.27 -2.17
C LEU A 71 15.18 -2.46 -3.20
N ASP A 72 16.17 -3.09 -3.81
CA ASP A 72 16.83 -2.61 -5.02
C ASP A 72 17.18 -3.82 -5.89
N GLN A 73 16.34 -4.10 -6.89
CA GLN A 73 16.49 -5.26 -7.78
C GLN A 73 15.94 -4.95 -9.18
N HIS A 74 16.68 -5.35 -10.21
CA HIS A 74 16.26 -5.20 -11.62
C HIS A 74 15.84 -3.76 -12.00
N GLY A 75 16.53 -2.77 -11.42
CA GLY A 75 16.25 -1.35 -11.63
C GLY A 75 15.00 -0.83 -10.92
N LEU A 76 14.30 -1.65 -10.13
CA LEU A 76 13.25 -1.23 -9.21
C LEU A 76 13.86 -0.95 -7.84
N LYS A 77 13.78 0.31 -7.42
CA LYS A 77 14.11 0.75 -6.07
C LYS A 77 12.83 0.99 -5.27
N VAL A 78 12.78 0.46 -4.06
CA VAL A 78 11.68 0.67 -3.11
C VAL A 78 12.25 1.23 -1.81
N THR A 79 11.72 2.36 -1.38
CA THR A 79 12.00 2.97 -0.07
C THR A 79 10.73 3.11 0.73
N ALA A 80 10.87 3.12 2.05
CA ALA A 80 9.79 3.29 3.01
C ALA A 80 10.03 4.52 3.88
N LEU A 81 8.98 5.26 4.16
CA LEU A 81 8.93 6.32 5.16
C LEU A 81 7.90 5.93 6.21
N ARG A 82 8.26 5.97 7.50
CA ARG A 82 7.28 5.74 8.56
C ARG A 82 6.33 6.94 8.65
N VAL A 83 5.04 6.67 8.63
CA VAL A 83 3.99 7.70 8.67
C VAL A 83 3.24 7.70 10.01
N HIS A 84 2.48 8.76 10.27
CA HIS A 84 1.81 8.97 11.55
C HIS A 84 0.36 8.47 11.51
N HIS A 85 0.13 7.25 12.02
CA HIS A 85 -1.20 6.62 12.01
C HIS A 85 -1.56 5.96 13.36
N PRO A 86 -1.72 6.74 14.45
CA PRO A 86 -2.00 6.17 15.77
C PRO A 86 -3.31 5.38 15.78
N PRO A 87 -3.39 4.26 16.54
CA PRO A 87 -2.36 3.70 17.42
C PRO A 87 -1.35 2.78 16.70
N VAL A 88 -1.40 2.69 15.37
CA VAL A 88 -0.52 1.84 14.58
C VAL A 88 0.85 2.51 14.45
N THR A 89 1.87 1.90 15.06
CA THR A 89 3.25 2.44 15.02
C THR A 89 4.00 2.05 13.75
N ASP A 90 3.70 0.86 13.21
CA ASP A 90 4.27 0.35 11.96
C ASP A 90 3.29 0.58 10.80
N CYS A 91 3.24 1.82 10.32
CA CYS A 91 2.61 2.17 9.05
C CYS A 91 3.61 2.94 8.20
N PHE A 92 3.76 2.55 6.93
CA PHE A 92 4.81 3.09 6.07
C PHE A 92 4.27 3.53 4.72
N ALA A 93 4.55 4.77 4.34
CA ALA A 93 4.50 5.19 2.95
C ALA A 93 5.59 4.46 2.16
N LEU A 94 5.29 4.13 0.89
CA LEU A 94 6.22 3.44 0.01
C LEU A 94 6.43 4.25 -1.25
N ARG A 95 7.69 4.40 -1.65
CA ARG A 95 8.08 4.99 -2.92
C ARG A 95 8.73 3.93 -3.79
N PHE A 96 8.29 3.87 -5.03
CA PHE A 96 8.77 2.97 -6.06
C PHE A 96 9.40 3.82 -7.16
N ASP A 97 10.69 3.63 -7.43
CA ASP A 97 11.39 4.28 -8.54
C ASP A 97 11.87 3.21 -9.53
N GLN A 98 11.56 3.35 -10.81
CA GLN A 98 12.05 2.47 -11.88
C GLN A 98 12.08 3.18 -13.22
N GLY A 99 13.20 3.11 -13.94
CA GLY A 99 13.30 3.65 -15.31
C GLY A 99 13.00 5.15 -15.43
N GLY A 100 13.34 5.92 -14.40
CA GLY A 100 13.04 7.36 -14.33
C GLY A 100 11.57 7.69 -14.02
N LYS A 101 10.75 6.68 -13.68
CA LYS A 101 9.38 6.83 -13.19
C LYS A 101 9.30 6.61 -11.69
N SER A 102 8.38 7.31 -11.04
CA SER A 102 8.19 7.23 -9.59
C SER A 102 6.74 7.25 -9.15
N VAL A 103 6.38 6.34 -8.24
CA VAL A 103 5.05 6.26 -7.61
C VAL A 103 5.21 6.21 -6.10
N VAL A 104 4.43 7.02 -5.41
CA VAL A 104 4.43 7.09 -3.94
C VAL A 104 3.05 6.73 -3.44
N PHE A 105 2.97 5.85 -2.46
CA PHE A 105 1.75 5.55 -1.71
C PHE A 105 1.90 6.11 -0.30
N SER A 106 0.98 6.96 0.13
CA SER A 106 1.00 7.58 1.47
C SER A 106 0.86 6.57 2.62
N ALA A 107 0.28 5.40 2.32
CA ALA A 107 -0.36 4.55 3.30
C ALA A 107 -1.50 5.28 4.04
N ASP A 108 -1.86 4.80 5.22
CA ASP A 108 -2.79 5.53 6.10
C ASP A 108 -1.97 6.42 7.04
N THR A 109 -2.32 7.70 7.15
CA THR A 109 -1.61 8.73 7.90
C THR A 109 -2.49 9.96 8.16
N ALA A 110 -2.33 10.54 9.35
CA ALA A 110 -2.70 11.94 9.60
C ALA A 110 -1.83 12.87 8.75
N PHE A 111 -2.17 14.15 8.70
CA PHE A 111 -1.34 15.15 8.01
C PHE A 111 0.12 15.06 8.47
N PHE A 112 0.99 14.75 7.51
CA PHE A 112 2.38 14.41 7.78
C PHE A 112 3.30 15.12 6.78
N PRO A 113 3.73 16.35 7.08
CA PRO A 113 4.59 17.15 6.19
C PRO A 113 5.84 16.42 5.64
N PRO A 114 6.54 15.55 6.40
CA PRO A 114 7.67 14.79 5.86
C PRO A 114 7.32 13.91 4.65
N LEU A 115 6.04 13.59 4.44
CA LEU A 115 5.59 12.88 3.24
C LEU A 115 5.79 13.70 1.97
N ALA A 116 5.72 15.03 2.03
CA ALA A 116 5.96 15.89 0.88
C ALA A 116 7.41 15.77 0.38
N ASP A 117 8.37 15.81 1.30
CA ASP A 117 9.80 15.62 0.98
C ASP A 117 10.07 14.23 0.40
N PHE A 118 9.43 13.19 0.95
CA PHE A 118 9.56 11.82 0.46
C PHE A 118 8.92 11.62 -0.93
N ALA A 119 7.79 12.30 -1.16
CA ALA A 119 7.06 12.26 -2.42
C ALA A 119 7.60 13.21 -3.48
N LYS A 120 8.69 13.92 -3.19
CA LYS A 120 9.21 14.98 -4.05
C LYS A 120 9.43 14.54 -5.49
N ASP A 121 8.89 15.36 -6.41
CA ASP A 121 8.94 15.23 -7.86
C ASP A 121 8.38 13.89 -8.38
N ALA A 122 7.53 13.20 -7.61
CA ALA A 122 6.97 11.92 -8.03
C ALA A 122 6.03 12.07 -9.23
N ASP A 123 6.02 11.09 -10.15
CA ASP A 123 5.02 11.10 -11.23
C ASP A 123 3.61 10.95 -10.67
N ILE A 124 3.43 10.07 -9.68
CA ILE A 124 2.14 9.83 -9.03
C ILE A 124 2.30 9.77 -7.52
N LEU A 125 1.47 10.52 -6.81
CA LEU A 125 1.20 10.35 -5.38
C LEU A 125 -0.20 9.76 -5.21
N VAL A 126 -0.28 8.54 -4.68
CA VAL A 126 -1.51 7.91 -4.22
C VAL A 126 -1.66 8.23 -2.73
N HIS A 127 -2.63 9.07 -2.40
CA HIS A 127 -2.83 9.59 -1.03
C HIS A 127 -4.18 9.17 -0.46
N GLU A 128 -4.22 8.84 0.83
CA GLU A 128 -5.49 8.67 1.54
C GLU A 128 -6.25 10.00 1.66
N ALA A 129 -7.58 9.99 1.78
CA ALA A 129 -8.31 11.24 1.95
C ALA A 129 -9.61 11.06 2.73
N MET A 130 -9.88 12.01 3.61
CA MET A 130 -11.11 12.14 4.36
C MET A 130 -11.83 13.46 4.07
N LEU A 131 -13.16 13.44 4.06
CA LEU A 131 -14.02 14.62 4.06
C LEU A 131 -14.70 14.77 5.41
N GLU A 132 -14.67 15.98 5.96
CA GLU A 132 -15.25 16.29 7.28
C GLU A 132 -16.78 16.12 7.26
N GLU A 133 -17.41 16.51 6.15
CA GLU A 133 -18.86 16.58 5.94
C GLU A 133 -19.56 15.22 6.07
N GLY A 134 -18.81 14.12 5.92
CA GLY A 134 -19.30 12.74 6.03
C GLY A 134 -18.99 12.06 7.36
N ILE A 135 -18.14 12.63 8.21
CA ILE A 135 -17.66 11.96 9.44
C ILE A 135 -18.81 11.74 10.41
N GLU A 136 -19.64 12.76 10.67
CA GLU A 136 -20.76 12.63 11.62
C GLU A 136 -21.78 11.58 11.18
N ARG A 137 -22.10 11.53 9.88
CA ARG A 137 -23.01 10.51 9.32
C ARG A 137 -22.42 9.12 9.41
N LEU A 138 -21.13 8.97 9.09
CA LEU A 138 -20.39 7.71 9.25
C LEU A 138 -20.42 7.24 10.70
N VAL A 139 -20.10 8.13 11.64
CA VAL A 139 -20.06 7.90 13.08
C VAL A 139 -21.43 7.45 13.60
N ALA A 140 -22.51 8.13 13.19
CA ALA A 140 -23.89 7.82 13.59
C ALA A 140 -24.36 6.43 13.11
N ARG A 141 -23.82 5.94 11.99
CA ARG A 141 -24.10 4.58 11.47
C ARG A 141 -23.38 3.48 12.26
N THR A 142 -22.41 3.83 13.10
CA THR A 142 -21.61 2.86 13.87
C THR A 142 -21.99 2.84 15.34
N GLY A 143 -22.08 1.62 15.92
CA GLY A 143 -22.36 1.44 17.35
C GLY A 143 -21.26 1.91 18.32
N ASN A 144 -20.17 2.50 17.81
CA ASN A 144 -19.01 2.98 18.59
C ASN A 144 -18.52 4.34 18.08
N GLY A 145 -19.45 5.25 17.81
CA GLY A 145 -19.19 6.49 17.10
C GLY A 145 -18.10 7.38 17.71
N ALA A 146 -18.08 7.56 19.02
CA ALA A 146 -17.12 8.46 19.68
C ALA A 146 -15.66 8.02 19.46
N ARG A 147 -15.37 6.71 19.66
CA ARG A 147 -14.03 6.16 19.44
C ARG A 147 -13.64 6.15 17.97
N LEU A 148 -14.58 5.89 17.07
CA LEU A 148 -14.33 5.94 15.64
C LEU A 148 -13.95 7.36 15.21
N LYS A 149 -14.73 8.36 15.63
CA LYS A 149 -14.47 9.77 15.33
C LYS A 149 -13.09 10.20 15.81
N GLU A 150 -12.75 9.87 17.06
CA GLU A 150 -11.43 10.17 17.64
C GLU A 150 -10.30 9.55 16.81
N HIS A 151 -10.42 8.28 16.42
CA HIS A 151 -9.43 7.61 15.58
C HIS A 151 -9.31 8.27 14.20
N LEU A 152 -10.43 8.57 13.54
CA LEU A 152 -10.45 9.19 12.21
C LEU A 152 -9.71 10.54 12.23
N LEU A 153 -10.06 11.42 13.18
CA LEU A 153 -9.43 12.73 13.29
C LEU A 153 -7.96 12.67 13.74
N ALA A 154 -7.57 11.64 14.49
CA ALA A 154 -6.20 11.52 14.98
C ALA A 154 -5.23 10.86 13.98
N SER A 155 -5.74 10.12 12.98
CA SER A 155 -4.92 9.18 12.22
C SER A 155 -5.12 9.20 10.70
N HIS A 156 -6.04 10.01 10.19
CA HIS A 156 -6.31 10.17 8.76
C HIS A 156 -6.14 11.62 8.32
N SER A 157 -5.89 11.81 7.03
CA SER A 157 -5.66 13.14 6.43
C SER A 157 -6.92 13.63 5.74
N PHE A 158 -7.23 14.92 5.88
CA PHE A 158 -8.28 15.54 5.08
C PHE A 158 -7.86 15.66 3.61
N ALA A 159 -8.84 15.65 2.70
CA ALA A 159 -8.57 15.79 1.27
C ALA A 159 -7.81 17.09 0.92
N GLU A 160 -8.11 18.19 1.62
CA GLU A 160 -7.37 19.44 1.50
C GLU A 160 -5.89 19.29 1.88
N GLU A 161 -5.58 18.48 2.90
CA GLU A 161 -4.22 18.22 3.36
C GLU A 161 -3.45 17.34 2.38
N ALA A 162 -4.12 16.34 1.77
CA ALA A 162 -3.55 15.57 0.68
C ALA A 162 -3.17 16.46 -0.52
N GLY A 163 -4.02 17.44 -0.86
CA GLY A 163 -3.72 18.44 -1.87
C GLY A 163 -2.53 19.33 -1.51
N ARG A 164 -2.39 19.71 -0.24
CA ARG A 164 -1.25 20.49 0.27
C ARG A 164 0.06 19.71 0.13
N ILE A 165 0.07 18.44 0.55
CA ILE A 165 1.23 17.55 0.39
C ILE A 165 1.60 17.39 -1.09
N ALA A 166 0.62 17.21 -1.98
CA ALA A 166 0.88 17.11 -3.42
C ALA A 166 1.54 18.38 -3.99
N SER A 167 1.04 19.56 -3.58
CA SER A 167 1.59 20.86 -3.97
C SER A 167 3.03 21.05 -3.47
N GLU A 168 3.28 20.76 -2.20
CA GLU A 168 4.61 20.88 -1.59
C GLU A 168 5.62 19.89 -2.21
N ALA A 169 5.17 18.67 -2.53
CA ALA A 169 6.00 17.65 -3.17
C ALA A 169 6.30 17.97 -4.65
N GLY A 170 5.51 18.82 -5.31
CA GLY A 170 5.64 19.07 -6.74
C GLY A 170 5.38 17.81 -7.59
N VAL A 171 4.47 16.94 -7.15
CA VAL A 171 4.13 15.72 -7.90
C VAL A 171 3.47 16.06 -9.24
N LYS A 172 3.45 15.13 -10.19
CA LYS A 172 2.77 15.38 -11.48
C LYS A 172 1.28 15.10 -11.40
N ARG A 173 0.88 14.08 -10.62
CA ARG A 173 -0.52 13.68 -10.43
C ARG A 173 -0.78 13.26 -8.99
N LEU A 174 -1.89 13.73 -8.43
CA LEU A 174 -2.47 13.25 -7.18
C LEU A 174 -3.60 12.26 -7.48
N VAL A 175 -3.57 11.09 -6.85
CA VAL A 175 -4.63 10.08 -6.90
C VAL A 175 -5.16 9.89 -5.49
N LEU A 176 -6.41 10.29 -5.23
CA LEU A 176 -7.04 10.00 -3.94
C LEU A 176 -7.46 8.54 -3.89
N ASN A 177 -7.12 7.86 -2.81
CA ASN A 177 -7.51 6.49 -2.51
C ASN A 177 -7.98 6.43 -1.03
N HIS A 178 -8.47 5.28 -0.57
CA HIS A 178 -8.87 5.09 0.83
C HIS A 178 -9.79 6.23 1.32
N LEU A 179 -10.86 6.46 0.56
CA LEU A 179 -11.78 7.57 0.74
C LEU A 179 -12.62 7.38 2.02
N ILE A 180 -12.70 8.41 2.85
CA ILE A 180 -13.48 8.39 4.10
C ILE A 180 -14.47 9.57 4.11
N PRO A 181 -15.79 9.32 4.12
CA PRO A 181 -16.43 8.02 3.90
C PRO A 181 -16.37 7.58 2.42
N ALA A 182 -16.35 6.27 2.19
CA ALA A 182 -16.37 5.69 0.83
C ALA A 182 -17.78 5.38 0.32
N ASP A 183 -18.76 5.23 1.22
CA ASP A 183 -20.09 4.66 0.95
C ASP A 183 -21.23 5.60 1.37
N ASP A 184 -20.94 6.90 1.48
CA ASP A 184 -21.93 7.90 1.83
C ASP A 184 -22.64 8.40 0.54
N PRO A 185 -23.97 8.21 0.42
CA PRO A 185 -24.70 8.61 -0.78
C PRO A 185 -24.75 10.14 -0.99
N ASP A 186 -24.48 10.93 0.05
CA ASP A 186 -24.46 12.39 -0.02
C ASP A 186 -23.07 12.95 -0.38
N ILE A 187 -22.07 12.08 -0.58
CA ILE A 187 -20.71 12.46 -0.98
C ILE A 187 -20.42 11.88 -2.37
N GLY A 188 -20.15 12.77 -3.32
CA GLY A 188 -19.77 12.43 -4.68
C GLY A 188 -18.37 12.92 -5.04
N GLU A 189 -17.98 12.66 -6.29
CA GLU A 189 -16.67 13.10 -6.84
C GLU A 189 -16.49 14.62 -6.74
N ALA A 190 -17.57 15.40 -6.91
CA ALA A 190 -17.54 16.85 -6.81
C ALA A 190 -17.06 17.37 -5.44
N ASP A 191 -17.38 16.66 -4.35
CA ASP A 191 -16.98 17.06 -2.99
C ASP A 191 -15.49 16.85 -2.78
N TRP A 192 -14.95 15.71 -3.24
CA TRP A 192 -13.52 15.43 -3.23
C TRP A 192 -12.74 16.45 -4.07
N LEU A 193 -13.25 16.75 -5.26
CA LEU A 193 -12.68 17.79 -6.12
C LEU A 193 -12.67 19.14 -5.38
N ALA A 194 -13.82 19.58 -4.87
CA ALA A 194 -13.93 20.87 -4.19
C ALA A 194 -12.96 21.00 -3.00
N ALA A 195 -12.80 19.94 -2.20
CA ALA A 195 -11.88 19.93 -1.07
C ALA A 195 -10.41 20.00 -1.50
N VAL A 196 -9.99 19.16 -2.46
CA VAL A 196 -8.58 19.13 -2.93
C VAL A 196 -8.21 20.41 -3.68
N ARG A 197 -9.14 21.01 -4.45
CA ARG A 197 -8.87 22.22 -5.25
C ARG A 197 -8.52 23.45 -4.43
N LYS A 198 -8.78 23.45 -3.12
CA LYS A 198 -8.33 24.51 -2.21
C LYS A 198 -6.80 24.60 -2.12
N THR A 199 -6.10 23.48 -2.32
CA THR A 199 -4.65 23.37 -2.09
C THR A 199 -3.87 22.74 -3.25
N TRP A 200 -4.53 22.10 -4.22
CA TRP A 200 -3.91 21.44 -5.37
C TRP A 200 -4.55 21.82 -6.71
N ALA A 201 -3.74 22.42 -7.59
CA ALA A 201 -4.15 22.84 -8.93
C ALA A 201 -3.78 21.86 -10.05
N GLY A 202 -2.94 20.86 -9.77
CA GLY A 202 -2.46 19.91 -10.78
C GLY A 202 -3.45 18.79 -11.09
N ASP A 203 -2.98 17.74 -11.76
CA ASP A 203 -3.84 16.62 -12.14
C ASP A 203 -4.30 15.82 -10.93
N LEU A 204 -5.59 15.47 -10.92
CA LEU A 204 -6.28 14.84 -9.81
C LEU A 204 -7.12 13.68 -10.34
N THR A 205 -7.07 12.55 -9.66
CA THR A 205 -7.91 11.38 -9.94
C THR A 205 -8.53 10.89 -8.64
N ILE A 206 -9.84 10.68 -8.62
CA ILE A 206 -10.52 10.03 -7.50
C ILE A 206 -10.58 8.53 -7.80
N ALA A 207 -9.88 7.71 -7.02
CA ALA A 207 -9.80 6.28 -7.29
C ALA A 207 -11.11 5.56 -6.99
N ARG A 208 -11.39 4.53 -7.78
CA ARG A 208 -12.45 3.55 -7.58
C ARG A 208 -11.94 2.15 -7.81
N ASP A 209 -12.67 1.17 -7.32
CA ASP A 209 -12.34 -0.25 -7.52
C ASP A 209 -12.20 -0.56 -9.02
N GLY A 210 -11.08 -1.20 -9.38
CA GLY A 210 -10.78 -1.58 -10.76
C GLY A 210 -10.16 -0.49 -11.64
N LEU A 211 -9.99 0.74 -11.13
CA LEU A 211 -9.27 1.80 -11.85
C LEU A 211 -7.82 1.39 -12.13
N VAL A 212 -7.39 1.61 -13.37
CA VAL A 212 -6.00 1.50 -13.80
C VAL A 212 -5.48 2.89 -14.11
N VAL A 213 -4.36 3.26 -13.50
CA VAL A 213 -3.70 4.55 -13.72
C VAL A 213 -2.38 4.30 -14.45
N GLU A 214 -2.24 4.87 -15.64
CA GLU A 214 -1.06 4.67 -16.48
C GLU A 214 0.09 5.61 -16.09
N LEU A 215 1.31 5.06 -15.97
CA LEU A 215 2.51 5.81 -15.56
C LEU A 215 3.10 6.72 -16.66
N SER A 216 2.52 6.67 -17.86
CA SER A 216 2.98 7.42 -19.04
C SER A 216 2.26 8.76 -19.23
N GLY A 217 1.15 9.02 -18.52
CA GLY A 217 0.36 10.24 -18.71
C GLY A 217 0.78 11.37 -17.78
N ALA A 218 1.29 12.47 -18.32
CA ALA A 218 1.44 13.72 -17.57
C ALA A 218 0.10 14.38 -17.21
N LYS A 219 -1.01 13.88 -17.79
CA LYS A 219 -2.40 14.25 -17.50
C LYS A 219 -3.24 13.02 -17.28
N ALA A 220 -4.22 13.08 -16.36
CA ALA A 220 -5.29 12.09 -16.30
C ALA A 220 -5.89 11.95 -17.71
N ALA A 221 -5.97 10.73 -18.21
CA ALA A 221 -6.51 10.52 -19.56
C ALA A 221 -8.01 10.81 -19.52
N GLN A 222 -8.52 11.60 -20.48
CA GLN A 222 -9.96 11.62 -20.73
C GLN A 222 -10.37 10.20 -21.14
N GLY A 223 -11.10 9.51 -20.26
CA GLY A 223 -11.42 8.08 -20.43
C GLY A 223 -10.72 7.12 -19.47
N GLU A 224 -9.91 7.59 -18.50
CA GLU A 224 -9.75 6.90 -17.19
C GLU A 224 -11.08 6.98 -16.38
N GLU A 225 -12.22 6.77 -17.08
CA GLU A 225 -13.62 7.11 -16.73
C GLU A 225 -13.76 8.01 -15.49
N THR A 226 -13.23 9.23 -15.58
CA THR A 226 -13.48 10.29 -14.59
C THR A 226 -14.99 10.54 -14.55
N ALA A 227 -15.59 10.75 -13.38
CA ALA A 227 -16.90 11.40 -13.38
C ALA A 227 -16.79 12.83 -13.94
#